data_AF-A0A2R8BTC4-F1
#
_entry.id   AF-A0A2R8BTC4-F1
#
_cell.length_a   1.000
_cell.length_b   1.000
_cell.length_c   1.000
_cell.angle_alpha   90.00
_cell.angle_beta   90.00
_cell.angle_gamma   90.00
#
_symmetry.space_group_name_H-M   'P 1'
#
loop_
_entity.id
_entity.type
_entity.pdbx_description
1 polymer ?
#
loop_
_entity_poly.entity_id
_entity_poly.type
_entity_poly.pdbx_seq_one_letter_code
_entity_poly.pdbx_strand_id
1 'polypeptide(L)'
;MNLTFETSTGAKVGAALDDLARLRAEVFRAWPYLYDGDPGEEADYLRSYRDTPGAILVAARDGNHTVGCATGMPLACHEDAQDVPLDKLGLSMDAVFYCAESVLLPGYRGQGAGHAFFDIREAHARELGYTISMFCGVERPDHHPLRPEGPRSLIPFWERRGYVGTEAFIHMTWTDLDRDTPTEKPLRVWVKHL
;
A
#
# COMPACT_ATOMS: atom_id res chain seq x y z
N MET A 1 -23.50 5.19 -0.49
CA MET A 1 -23.06 3.95 -1.14
C MET A 1 -22.66 2.99 -0.04
N ASN A 2 -23.12 1.73 -0.06
CA ASN A 2 -22.71 0.73 0.92
C ASN A 2 -21.66 -0.17 0.29
N LEU A 3 -20.39 0.08 0.60
CA LEU A 3 -19.29 -0.77 0.18
C LEU A 3 -19.29 -2.08 0.98
N THR A 4 -19.01 -3.19 0.30
CA THR A 4 -18.68 -4.47 0.96
C THR A 4 -17.18 -4.74 0.80
N PHE A 5 -16.62 -5.54 1.72
CA PHE A 5 -15.20 -5.87 1.73
C PHE A 5 -15.01 -7.38 1.69
N GLU A 6 -14.22 -7.84 0.73
CA GLU A 6 -13.91 -9.25 0.51
C GLU A 6 -12.43 -9.49 0.75
N THR A 7 -12.10 -10.54 1.48
CA THR A 7 -10.72 -10.91 1.78
C THR A 7 -10.33 -12.17 1.01
N SER A 8 -9.17 -12.12 0.37
CA SER A 8 -8.58 -13.23 -0.38
C SER A 8 -7.15 -13.50 0.10
N THR A 9 -6.81 -14.78 0.22
CA THR A 9 -5.46 -15.27 0.57
C THR A 9 -5.09 -16.45 -0.33
N GLY A 10 -3.79 -16.69 -0.49
CA GLY A 10 -3.26 -17.78 -1.32
C GLY A 10 -3.82 -17.78 -2.75
N ALA A 11 -4.21 -18.96 -3.24
CA ALA A 11 -4.73 -19.12 -4.61
C ALA A 11 -5.96 -18.23 -4.93
N LYS A 12 -6.75 -17.83 -3.93
CA LYS A 12 -7.93 -16.96 -4.14
C LYS A 12 -7.56 -15.52 -4.51
N VAL A 13 -6.33 -15.08 -4.19
CA VAL A 13 -5.82 -13.76 -4.59
C VAL A 13 -5.79 -13.63 -6.12
N GLY A 14 -5.52 -14.72 -6.84
CA GLY A 14 -5.44 -14.75 -8.30
C GLY A 14 -6.66 -14.14 -9.00
N ALA A 15 -7.86 -14.34 -8.45
CA ALA A 15 -9.10 -13.84 -9.03
C ALA A 15 -9.28 -12.30 -8.91
N ALA A 16 -8.49 -11.64 -8.06
CA ALA A 16 -8.55 -10.20 -7.82
C ALA A 16 -7.33 -9.45 -8.37
N LEU A 17 -6.37 -10.15 -9.00
CA LEU A 17 -5.13 -9.52 -9.48
C LEU A 17 -5.39 -8.57 -10.65
N ASP A 18 -6.27 -8.92 -11.58
CA ASP A 18 -6.60 -8.05 -12.71
C ASP A 18 -7.26 -6.74 -12.25
N ASP A 19 -8.15 -6.82 -11.25
CA ASP A 19 -8.77 -5.65 -10.63
C ASP A 19 -7.74 -4.79 -9.90
N LEU A 20 -6.83 -5.43 -9.15
CA LEU A 20 -5.75 -4.73 -8.47
C LEU A 20 -4.81 -4.02 -9.45
N ALA A 21 -4.36 -4.69 -10.53
CA ALA A 21 -3.52 -4.09 -11.57
C ALA A 21 -4.19 -2.85 -12.19
N ARG A 22 -5.46 -2.98 -12.60
CA ARG A 22 -6.23 -1.84 -13.13
C ARG A 22 -6.30 -0.69 -12.13
N LEU A 23 -6.56 -0.97 -10.86
CA LEU A 23 -6.65 0.04 -9.81
C LEU A 23 -5.30 0.70 -9.51
N ARG A 24 -4.18 -0.05 -9.54
CA ARG A 24 -2.83 0.50 -9.41
C ARG A 24 -2.53 1.46 -10.55
N ALA A 25 -2.75 1.03 -11.79
CA ALA A 25 -2.55 1.86 -12.98
C ALA A 25 -3.37 3.17 -12.93
N GLU A 26 -4.59 3.14 -12.39
CA GLU A 26 -5.40 4.36 -12.27
C GLU A 26 -5.00 5.23 -11.06
N VAL A 27 -4.85 4.63 -9.88
CA VAL A 27 -4.67 5.36 -8.63
C VAL A 27 -3.24 5.86 -8.47
N PHE A 28 -2.23 5.08 -8.86
CA PHE A 28 -0.83 5.49 -8.74
C PHE A 28 -0.39 6.50 -9.81
N ARG A 29 -1.14 6.67 -10.91
CA ARG A 29 -0.95 7.82 -11.81
C ARG A 29 -1.28 9.15 -11.14
N ALA A 30 -2.07 9.15 -10.08
CA ALA A 30 -2.39 10.37 -9.34
C ALA A 30 -1.31 10.76 -8.34
N TRP A 31 -1.34 12.02 -7.90
CA TRP A 31 -0.52 12.51 -6.80
C TRP A 31 -0.76 11.68 -5.51
N PRO A 32 0.27 11.35 -4.73
CA PRO A 32 1.69 11.72 -4.87
C PRO A 32 2.57 10.74 -5.67
N TYR A 33 2.02 9.64 -6.18
CA TYR A 33 2.80 8.58 -6.82
C TYR A 33 3.24 8.99 -8.23
N LEU A 34 2.35 9.58 -9.03
CA LEU A 34 2.63 10.02 -10.41
C LEU A 34 3.28 8.92 -11.27
N TYR A 35 2.97 7.67 -10.97
CA TYR A 35 3.61 6.49 -11.53
C TYR A 35 3.24 6.32 -13.00
N ASP A 36 4.25 6.24 -13.86
CA ASP A 36 4.15 5.89 -15.27
C ASP A 36 4.83 4.55 -15.53
N GLY A 37 4.19 3.48 -15.09
CA GLY A 37 4.72 2.12 -15.18
C GLY A 37 4.18 1.30 -16.34
N ASP A 38 4.90 0.21 -16.64
CA ASP A 38 4.50 -0.81 -17.61
C ASP A 38 3.56 -1.83 -16.94
N PRO A 39 2.35 -2.07 -17.49
CA PRO A 39 1.43 -3.11 -17.02
C PRO A 39 2.02 -4.53 -16.93
N GLY A 40 3.06 -4.85 -17.72
CA GLY A 40 3.72 -6.16 -17.72
C GLY A 40 4.50 -6.46 -16.44
N GLU A 41 5.25 -5.48 -15.92
CA GLU A 41 6.00 -5.61 -14.66
C GLU A 41 5.05 -5.75 -13.46
N GLU A 42 3.87 -5.13 -13.54
CA GLU A 42 2.85 -5.21 -12.49
C GLU A 42 2.31 -6.63 -12.31
N ALA A 43 2.14 -7.40 -13.38
CA ALA A 43 1.60 -8.76 -13.29
C ALA A 43 2.53 -9.70 -12.50
N ASP A 44 3.85 -9.51 -12.62
CA ASP A 44 4.86 -10.32 -11.94
C ASP A 44 4.90 -10.00 -10.45
N TYR A 45 4.93 -8.70 -10.12
CA TYR A 45 4.84 -8.21 -8.75
C TYR A 45 3.58 -8.76 -8.05
N LEU A 46 2.43 -8.69 -8.72
CA LEU A 46 1.15 -9.11 -8.15
C LEU A 46 1.01 -10.61 -7.92
N ARG A 47 1.73 -11.45 -8.68
CA ARG A 47 1.73 -12.91 -8.46
C ARG A 47 2.37 -13.30 -7.12
N SER A 48 3.28 -12.50 -6.59
CA SER A 48 3.90 -12.78 -5.28
C SER A 48 2.86 -12.91 -4.16
N TYR A 49 1.80 -12.10 -4.17
CA TYR A 49 0.72 -12.17 -3.17
C TYR A 49 -0.08 -13.47 -3.21
N ARG A 50 -0.14 -14.14 -4.36
CA ARG A 50 -0.79 -15.46 -4.49
C ARG A 50 0.05 -16.55 -3.83
N ASP A 51 1.37 -16.45 -3.98
CA ASP A 51 2.31 -17.52 -3.66
C ASP A 51 2.97 -17.36 -2.28
N THR A 52 2.85 -16.18 -1.66
CA THR A 52 3.38 -15.88 -0.32
C THR A 52 2.41 -16.30 0.79
N PRO A 53 2.81 -17.25 1.68
CA PRO A 53 2.03 -17.58 2.87
C PRO A 53 1.81 -16.35 3.76
N GLY A 54 0.57 -16.16 4.23
CA GLY A 54 0.20 -15.02 5.05
C GLY A 54 -0.06 -13.72 4.28
N ALA A 55 0.13 -13.69 2.95
CA ALA A 55 -0.30 -12.56 2.13
C ALA A 55 -1.84 -12.45 2.08
N ILE A 56 -2.33 -11.21 1.99
CA ILE A 56 -3.74 -10.85 1.97
C ILE A 56 -4.01 -9.80 0.88
N LEU A 57 -5.16 -9.94 0.22
CA LEU A 57 -5.78 -8.91 -0.59
C LEU A 57 -7.19 -8.64 -0.05
N VAL A 58 -7.50 -7.36 0.16
CA VAL A 58 -8.81 -6.87 0.58
C VAL A 58 -9.42 -6.05 -0.55
N ALA A 59 -10.51 -6.53 -1.14
CA ALA A 59 -11.23 -5.84 -2.21
C ALA A 59 -12.42 -5.06 -1.63
N ALA A 60 -12.54 -3.77 -1.96
CA ALA A 60 -13.73 -2.97 -1.73
C ALA A 60 -14.65 -3.06 -2.96
N ARG A 61 -15.90 -3.45 -2.75
CA ARG A 61 -16.90 -3.67 -3.80
C ARG A 61 -18.04 -2.66 -3.73
N ASP A 62 -18.47 -2.20 -4.90
CA ASP A 62 -19.78 -1.57 -5.10
C ASP A 62 -20.59 -2.45 -6.07
N GLY A 63 -21.50 -3.25 -5.52
CA GLY A 63 -22.14 -4.33 -6.25
C GLY A 63 -21.10 -5.32 -6.80
N ASN A 64 -21.07 -5.48 -8.12
CA ASN A 64 -20.14 -6.38 -8.79
C ASN A 64 -18.79 -5.73 -9.15
N HIS A 65 -18.62 -4.43 -8.88
CA HIS A 65 -17.43 -3.70 -9.30
C HIS A 65 -16.43 -3.56 -8.16
N THR A 66 -15.17 -3.89 -8.42
CA THR A 66 -14.06 -3.63 -7.49
C THR A 66 -13.61 -2.18 -7.64
N VAL A 67 -13.78 -1.41 -6.58
CA VAL A 67 -13.56 0.06 -6.56
C VAL A 67 -12.35 0.47 -5.73
N GLY A 68 -11.76 -0.49 -5.02
CA GLY A 68 -10.50 -0.32 -4.32
C GLY A 68 -9.94 -1.67 -3.88
N CYS A 69 -8.64 -1.71 -3.66
CA CYS A 69 -7.93 -2.87 -3.12
C CYS A 69 -6.90 -2.41 -2.10
N ALA A 70 -6.65 -3.26 -1.10
CA ALA A 70 -5.50 -3.12 -0.22
C ALA A 70 -4.80 -4.46 -0.05
N THR A 71 -3.48 -4.44 0.01
CA THR A 71 -2.67 -5.65 0.12
C THR A 71 -1.80 -5.60 1.36
N GLY A 72 -1.34 -6.78 1.78
CA GLY A 72 -0.30 -6.91 2.78
C GLY A 72 0.30 -8.31 2.82
N MET A 73 1.48 -8.43 3.41
CA MET A 73 2.21 -9.70 3.56
C MET A 73 3.25 -9.58 4.69
N PRO A 74 3.83 -10.70 5.15
CA PRO A 74 5.02 -10.66 6.02
C PRO A 74 6.13 -9.80 5.40
N LEU A 75 6.75 -8.90 6.18
CA LEU A 75 7.79 -8.02 5.63
C LEU A 75 8.92 -8.84 4.99
N ALA A 76 9.34 -9.95 5.61
CA ALA A 76 10.39 -10.84 5.09
C ALA A 76 10.16 -11.37 3.66
N CYS A 77 8.93 -11.32 3.17
CA CYS A 77 8.54 -11.80 1.84
C CYS A 77 8.35 -10.68 0.82
N HIS A 78 8.49 -9.41 1.22
CA HIS A 78 8.37 -8.26 0.33
C HIS A 78 9.72 -7.93 -0.32
N GLU A 79 9.73 -7.48 -1.57
CA GLU A 79 10.97 -7.16 -2.30
C GLU A 79 11.77 -6.02 -1.63
N ASP A 80 11.06 -5.03 -1.07
CA ASP A 80 11.65 -3.90 -0.35
C ASP A 80 12.14 -4.22 1.07
N ALA A 81 11.98 -5.47 1.55
CA ALA A 81 12.25 -5.82 2.95
C ALA A 81 13.67 -5.46 3.40
N GLN A 82 14.62 -5.61 2.47
CA GLN A 82 16.04 -5.36 2.70
C GLN A 82 16.38 -3.89 2.89
N ASP A 83 15.55 -2.98 2.36
CA ASP A 83 15.81 -1.54 2.41
C ASP A 83 15.29 -0.92 3.72
N VAL A 84 14.42 -1.61 4.44
CA VAL A 84 13.88 -1.16 5.73
C VAL A 84 14.97 -1.27 6.81
N PRO A 85 15.37 -0.17 7.47
CA PRO A 85 16.45 -0.18 8.46
C PRO A 85 15.94 -0.65 9.84
N LEU A 86 15.50 -1.91 9.94
CA LEU A 86 14.86 -2.49 11.13
C LEU A 86 15.71 -2.34 12.41
N ASP A 87 17.02 -2.52 12.33
CA ASP A 87 17.93 -2.35 13.48
C ASP A 87 17.88 -0.93 14.06
N LYS A 88 17.80 0.09 13.20
CA LYS A 88 17.69 1.50 13.63
C LYS A 88 16.31 1.80 14.23
N LEU A 89 15.29 1.05 13.82
CA LEU A 89 13.94 1.14 14.34
C LEU A 89 13.74 0.29 15.61
N GLY A 90 14.71 -0.54 15.99
CA GLY A 90 14.59 -1.47 17.11
C GLY A 90 13.54 -2.56 16.87
N LEU A 91 13.31 -2.94 15.61
CA LEU A 91 12.32 -3.92 15.19
C LEU A 91 12.98 -5.20 14.67
N SER A 92 12.26 -6.32 14.76
CA SER A 92 12.66 -7.59 14.15
C SER A 92 11.84 -7.84 12.89
N MET A 93 12.47 -8.44 11.87
CA MET A 93 11.82 -8.81 10.61
C MET A 93 10.58 -9.69 10.84
N ASP A 94 10.69 -10.66 11.76
CA ASP A 94 9.64 -11.63 12.06
C ASP A 94 8.45 -11.02 12.83
N ALA A 95 8.60 -9.80 13.34
CA ALA A 95 7.55 -9.09 14.07
C ALA A 95 6.67 -8.21 13.18
N VAL A 96 7.07 -7.99 11.92
CA VAL A 96 6.48 -6.96 11.04
C VAL A 96 5.61 -7.58 9.94
N PHE A 97 4.35 -7.14 9.94
CA PHE A 97 3.44 -7.30 8.81
C PHE A 97 3.43 -6.01 7.97
N TYR A 98 3.70 -6.14 6.67
CA TYR A 98 3.82 -5.01 5.75
C TYR A 98 2.50 -4.80 4.97
N CYS A 99 1.91 -3.61 5.14
CA CYS A 99 0.70 -3.15 4.48
C CYS A 99 1.05 -2.39 3.19
N ALA A 100 1.42 -3.11 2.13
CA ALA A 100 2.01 -2.55 0.92
C ALA A 100 1.12 -1.55 0.19
N GLU A 101 -0.10 -1.93 -0.21
CA GLU A 101 -0.90 -1.10 -1.11
C GLU A 101 -2.25 -0.72 -0.52
N SER A 102 -2.75 0.45 -0.87
CA SER A 102 -4.10 0.91 -0.57
C SER A 102 -4.59 1.80 -1.71
N VAL A 103 -5.14 1.18 -2.74
CA VAL A 103 -5.64 1.83 -3.94
C VAL A 103 -7.17 1.97 -3.84
N LEU A 104 -7.67 3.18 -4.01
CA LEU A 104 -9.10 3.48 -3.96
C LEU A 104 -9.44 4.57 -4.97
N LEU A 105 -10.43 4.28 -5.81
CA LEU A 105 -10.92 5.20 -6.81
C LEU A 105 -11.39 6.52 -6.17
N PRO A 106 -11.12 7.70 -6.78
CA PRO A 106 -11.40 9.00 -6.19
C PRO A 106 -12.84 9.19 -5.71
N GLY A 107 -13.83 8.73 -6.48
CA GLY A 107 -15.25 8.84 -6.15
C GLY A 107 -15.71 8.07 -4.91
N TYR A 108 -14.88 7.14 -4.42
CA TYR A 108 -15.19 6.29 -3.27
C TYR A 108 -14.46 6.72 -1.98
N ARG A 109 -13.64 7.77 -2.05
CA ARG A 109 -12.89 8.30 -0.90
C ARG A 109 -13.82 8.99 0.09
N GLY A 110 -13.44 8.99 1.37
CA GLY A 110 -14.22 9.63 2.44
C GLY A 110 -15.44 8.82 2.91
N GLN A 111 -15.62 7.59 2.43
CA GLN A 111 -16.77 6.72 2.76
C GLN A 111 -16.38 5.53 3.66
N GLY A 112 -15.25 5.62 4.36
CA GLY A 112 -14.82 4.60 5.33
C GLY A 112 -13.95 3.47 4.77
N ALA A 113 -13.81 3.31 3.45
CA ALA A 113 -13.00 2.23 2.87
C ALA A 113 -11.54 2.19 3.35
N GLY A 114 -10.90 3.36 3.52
CA GLY A 114 -9.56 3.43 4.09
C GLY A 114 -9.49 2.88 5.52
N HIS A 115 -10.52 3.08 6.35
CA HIS A 115 -10.56 2.48 7.69
C HIS A 115 -10.65 0.97 7.59
N ALA A 116 -11.59 0.45 6.79
CA ALA A 116 -11.79 -0.98 6.60
C ALA A 116 -10.52 -1.69 6.09
N PHE A 117 -9.81 -1.10 5.11
CA PHE A 117 -8.56 -1.66 4.60
C PHE A 117 -7.49 -1.85 5.67
N PHE A 118 -7.32 -0.87 6.56
CA PHE A 118 -6.36 -1.01 7.65
C PHE A 118 -6.89 -1.95 8.75
N ASP A 119 -8.17 -1.86 9.12
CA ASP A 119 -8.75 -2.71 10.17
C ASP A 119 -8.62 -4.21 9.81
N ILE A 120 -8.95 -4.57 8.56
CA ILE A 120 -8.89 -5.95 8.08
C ILE A 120 -7.44 -6.46 8.03
N ARG A 121 -6.50 -5.67 7.49
CA ARG A 121 -5.08 -6.07 7.42
C ARG A 121 -4.42 -6.16 8.79
N GLU A 122 -4.75 -5.24 9.71
CA GLU A 122 -4.26 -5.29 11.10
C GLU A 122 -4.84 -6.47 11.87
N ALA A 123 -6.09 -6.85 11.63
CA ALA A 123 -6.69 -8.06 12.21
C ALA A 123 -5.98 -9.32 11.69
N HIS A 124 -5.80 -9.42 10.38
CA HIS A 124 -5.08 -10.52 9.74
C HIS A 124 -3.63 -10.64 10.25
N ALA A 125 -2.93 -9.51 10.41
CA ALA A 125 -1.59 -9.49 10.98
C ALA A 125 -1.56 -10.08 12.41
N ARG A 126 -2.53 -9.72 13.27
CA ARG A 126 -2.64 -10.27 14.63
C ARG A 126 -2.96 -11.76 14.62
N GLU A 127 -3.82 -12.22 13.73
CA GLU A 127 -4.17 -13.64 13.59
C GLU A 127 -2.93 -14.50 13.21
N LEU A 128 -2.00 -13.92 12.45
CA LEU A 128 -0.73 -14.55 12.10
C LEU A 128 0.37 -14.38 13.16
N GLY A 129 0.11 -13.64 14.24
CA GLY A 129 1.04 -13.43 15.36
C GLY A 129 2.02 -12.27 15.20
N TYR A 130 1.83 -11.40 14.20
CA TYR A 130 2.64 -10.18 14.06
C TYR A 130 2.25 -9.14 15.09
N THR A 131 3.25 -8.41 15.60
CA THR A 131 3.05 -7.38 16.63
C THR A 131 3.22 -5.96 16.09
N ILE A 132 3.65 -5.81 14.84
CA ILE A 132 3.87 -4.53 14.17
C ILE A 132 3.15 -4.54 12.84
N SER A 133 2.41 -3.47 12.55
CA SER A 133 1.97 -3.12 11.20
C SER A 133 2.85 -2.00 10.66
N MET A 134 3.34 -2.16 9.44
CA MET A 134 4.23 -1.20 8.78
C MET A 134 3.74 -0.88 7.37
N PHE A 135 3.95 0.35 6.92
CA PHE A 135 3.86 0.71 5.50
C PHE A 135 4.82 1.86 5.19
N CYS A 136 5.07 2.11 3.91
CA CYS A 136 5.91 3.21 3.46
C CYS A 136 5.08 4.24 2.68
N GLY A 137 5.14 5.51 3.09
CA GLY A 137 4.42 6.61 2.45
C GLY A 137 5.37 7.48 1.64
N VAL A 138 5.14 7.63 0.34
CA VAL A 138 5.95 8.50 -0.53
C VAL A 138 5.91 9.96 -0.06
N GLU A 139 7.09 10.57 0.02
CA GLU A 139 7.23 12.00 0.27
C GLU A 139 7.64 12.73 -1.00
N ARG A 140 6.95 13.84 -1.26
CA ARG A 140 7.22 14.70 -2.42
C ARG A 140 7.53 16.12 -1.94
N PRO A 141 8.41 16.86 -2.63
CA PRO A 141 8.66 18.26 -2.33
C PRO A 141 7.37 19.10 -2.40
N ASP A 142 7.25 20.09 -1.52
CA ASP A 142 6.08 20.97 -1.47
C ASP A 142 5.89 21.79 -2.76
N HIS A 143 6.96 22.04 -3.51
CA HIS A 143 6.96 22.82 -4.75
C HIS A 143 7.02 21.92 -6.01
N HIS A 144 6.60 20.66 -5.91
CA HIS A 144 6.59 19.77 -7.08
C HIS A 144 5.63 20.29 -8.17
N PRO A 145 6.04 20.36 -9.45
CA PRO A 145 5.23 20.96 -10.52
C PRO A 145 3.85 20.32 -10.72
N LEU A 146 3.77 18.99 -10.57
CA LEU A 146 2.52 18.22 -10.66
C LEU A 146 1.73 18.13 -9.35
N ARG A 147 2.11 18.87 -8.29
CA ARG A 147 1.35 18.91 -7.03
C ARG A 147 0.03 19.65 -7.27
N PRO A 148 -1.14 19.03 -6.99
CA PRO A 148 -2.42 19.71 -7.15
C PRO A 148 -2.59 20.82 -6.10
N GLU A 149 -3.44 21.80 -6.38
CA GLU A 149 -3.85 22.78 -5.39
C GLU A 149 -4.62 22.09 -4.24
N GLY A 150 -4.17 22.28 -3.00
CA GLY A 150 -4.79 21.68 -1.82
C GLY A 150 -4.74 20.14 -1.77
N PRO A 151 -3.57 19.49 -1.86
CA PRO A 151 -3.48 18.05 -1.85
C PRO A 151 -3.96 17.50 -0.50
N ARG A 152 -4.85 16.51 -0.54
CA ARG A 152 -5.31 15.85 0.68
C ARG A 152 -4.19 14.99 1.24
N SER A 153 -3.63 15.39 2.39
CA SER A 153 -2.69 14.56 3.14
C SER A 153 -3.39 13.39 3.82
N LEU A 154 -2.77 12.21 3.78
CA LEU A 154 -3.18 11.03 4.55
C LEU A 154 -2.51 10.96 5.93
N ILE A 155 -1.52 11.82 6.21
CA ILE A 155 -0.81 11.85 7.51
C ILE A 155 -1.79 11.94 8.69
N PRO A 156 -2.73 12.91 8.74
CA PRO A 156 -3.66 12.98 9.87
C PRO A 156 -4.56 11.75 10.01
N PHE A 157 -4.82 11.03 8.91
CA PHE A 157 -5.58 9.79 8.94
C PHE A 157 -4.76 8.64 9.56
N TRP A 158 -3.48 8.51 9.20
CA TRP A 158 -2.59 7.50 9.76
C TRP A 158 -2.30 7.73 11.25
N GLU A 159 -2.02 8.97 11.64
CA GLU A 159 -1.76 9.33 13.05
C GLU A 159 -2.95 9.02 13.95
N ARG A 160 -4.18 9.36 13.51
CA ARG A 160 -5.41 9.01 14.25
C ARG A 160 -5.64 7.51 14.39
N ARG A 161 -5.02 6.69 13.55
CA ARG A 161 -5.06 5.22 13.65
C ARG A 161 -3.95 4.65 14.55
N GLY A 162 -3.07 5.51 15.07
CA GLY A 162 -1.95 5.12 15.94
C GLY A 162 -0.68 4.76 15.19
N TYR A 163 -0.57 5.09 13.89
CA TYR A 163 0.70 4.98 13.18
C TYR A 163 1.58 6.18 13.49
N VAL A 164 2.87 5.92 13.68
CA VAL A 164 3.90 6.93 13.89
C VAL A 164 4.83 6.91 12.68
N GLY A 165 4.99 8.08 12.04
CA GLY A 165 5.98 8.28 11.00
C GLY A 165 7.37 8.33 11.64
N THR A 166 8.27 7.46 11.20
CA THR A 166 9.63 7.40 11.72
C THR A 166 10.53 8.41 11.01
N GLU A 167 11.78 8.53 11.46
CA GLU A 167 12.84 9.26 10.74
C GLU A 167 13.50 8.40 9.65
N ALA A 168 13.09 7.13 9.50
CA ALA A 168 13.62 6.23 8.50
C ALA A 168 12.90 6.41 7.16
N PHE A 169 13.70 6.32 6.10
CA PHE A 169 13.25 6.32 4.73
C PHE A 169 13.78 5.08 4.01
N ILE A 170 12.93 4.49 3.18
CA ILE A 170 13.37 3.64 2.08
C ILE A 170 13.32 4.45 0.79
N HIS A 171 13.98 3.95 -0.24
CA HIS A 171 14.01 4.60 -1.54
C HIS A 171 13.56 3.60 -2.60
N MET A 172 12.57 3.99 -3.40
CA MET A 172 12.08 3.18 -4.51
C MET A 172 12.16 3.99 -5.79
N THR A 173 12.38 3.29 -6.90
CA THR A 173 12.66 3.90 -8.20
C THR A 173 11.52 3.62 -9.16
N TRP A 174 11.02 4.65 -9.82
CA TRP A 174 10.04 4.51 -10.91
C TRP A 174 10.08 5.71 -11.85
N THR A 175 9.35 5.67 -12.97
CA THR A 175 9.21 6.81 -13.89
C THR A 175 7.99 7.65 -13.51
N ASP A 176 8.18 8.96 -13.35
CA ASP A 176 7.06 9.88 -13.15
C ASP A 176 6.42 10.27 -14.49
N LEU A 177 5.14 10.64 -14.50
CA LEU A 177 4.39 11.07 -15.70
C LEU A 177 5.04 12.22 -16.51
N ASP A 178 5.87 13.06 -15.87
CA ASP A 178 6.57 14.18 -16.50
C ASP A 178 8.05 13.87 -16.81
N ARG A 179 8.44 12.58 -16.81
CA ARG A 179 9.82 12.14 -17.01
C ARG A 179 9.90 11.00 -18.02
N ASP A 180 10.99 10.98 -18.77
CA ASP A 180 11.31 9.89 -19.70
C ASP A 180 12.19 8.80 -19.06
N THR A 181 12.69 9.03 -17.84
CA THR A 181 13.62 8.12 -17.15
C THR A 181 13.23 7.97 -15.69
N PRO A 182 13.50 6.80 -15.08
CA PRO A 182 13.15 6.57 -13.70
C PRO A 182 14.01 7.41 -12.75
N THR A 183 13.39 7.84 -11.66
CA THR A 183 14.02 8.58 -10.57
C THR A 183 13.73 7.89 -9.24
N GLU A 184 14.63 8.08 -8.28
CA GLU A 184 14.48 7.59 -6.92
C GLU A 184 13.58 8.52 -6.10
N LYS A 185 12.67 7.95 -5.30
CA LYS A 185 11.75 8.67 -4.43
C LYS A 185 11.90 8.18 -2.99
N PRO A 186 11.93 9.09 -2.01
CA PRO A 186 11.93 8.72 -0.61
C PRO A 186 10.52 8.30 -0.17
N LEU A 187 10.43 7.21 0.59
CA LEU A 187 9.23 6.79 1.27
C LEU A 187 9.50 6.70 2.76
N ARG A 188 8.77 7.48 3.55
CA ARG A 188 8.89 7.44 5.01
C ARG A 188 8.28 6.14 5.53
N VAL A 189 8.99 5.48 6.44
CA VAL A 189 8.48 4.28 7.12
C VAL A 189 7.51 4.70 8.23
N TRP A 190 6.30 4.13 8.22
CA TRP A 190 5.27 4.30 9.23
C TRP A 190 5.04 2.99 9.96
N VAL A 191 4.94 3.05 11.29
CA VAL A 191 4.79 1.85 12.12
C VAL A 191 3.69 2.03 13.16
N LYS A 192 3.04 0.92 13.50
CA LYS A 192 2.07 0.81 14.59
C LYS A 192 2.28 -0.50 15.32
N HIS A 193 2.33 -0.44 16.65
CA HIS A 193 2.21 -1.64 17.49
C HIS A 193 0.76 -2.14 17.48
N LEU A 194 0.58 -3.44 17.22
CA LEU A 194 -0.73 -4.10 17.09
C LEU A 194 -1.29 -4.56 18.43
#